data_AF-V4AFS1-F1
#
_entry.id   AF-V4AFS1-F1
#
_cell.length_a   1.000
_cell.length_b   1.000
_cell.length_c   1.000
_cell.angle_alpha   90.00
_cell.angle_beta   90.00
_cell.angle_gamma   90.00
#
_symmetry.space_group_name_H-M   'P 1'
#
loop_
_entity.id
_entity.type
_entity.pdbx_description
1 polymer ?
#
loop_
_entity_poly.entity_id
_entity_poly.type
_entity_poly.pdbx_seq_one_letter_code
_entity_poly.pdbx_strand_id
1 'polypeptide(L)'
;MRLHCLVAVLVVLVLIDVGEGYYRRYYRYRGGRRYYRYQEADTDNIREITVSKCLKWPIVKYIVTQFTCPKPDPCAMIDCNCNGKCVDGECKCNTGFHGQFCSETIPDCQNGANLEAEDGKLKCNCPSGTFGEGCTKDCGPPPQGISSQGAVNTSSAFPNTAFYTCDEGHERVSGKTEISCLESGQWESDVLICKPSADPDNFSKMKNAIADFISSSFEVSPTEVNVGFVAFSSDLTETKFLSSDPNQLLPDIRDLMQEGGSGNFAFGISEAVDDFGARGRPGVSNVLILLSGGKSTGSPQAIANIAKAAGIDIFTIGIGPGVDRVEMIDIASDPSKARFVDTFDEILEALANVDVINNLCQ
;
A
#
# COMPACT_ATOMS: atom_id res chain seq x y z
N MET A 1 -30.18 -9.25 -24.16
CA MET A 1 -29.15 -8.54 -23.38
C MET A 1 -27.80 -9.07 -23.83
N ARG A 2 -26.93 -8.20 -24.35
CA ARG A 2 -25.53 -8.57 -24.66
C ARG A 2 -24.72 -8.30 -23.40
N LEU A 3 -24.23 -9.36 -22.74
CA LEU A 3 -23.24 -9.23 -21.66
C LEU A 3 -21.96 -8.72 -22.29
N HIS A 4 -21.57 -7.50 -21.97
CA HIS A 4 -20.28 -6.94 -22.34
C HIS A 4 -19.36 -7.02 -21.13
N CYS A 5 -18.24 -7.71 -21.33
CA CYS A 5 -16.95 -7.45 -20.69
C CYS A 5 -16.79 -7.80 -19.22
N LEU A 6 -16.17 -8.97 -18.99
CA LEU A 6 -15.63 -9.37 -17.70
C LEU A 6 -14.12 -9.48 -17.77
N VAL A 7 -13.48 -8.62 -16.97
CA VAL A 7 -12.07 -8.60 -16.62
C VAL A 7 -11.66 -10.01 -16.22
N ALA A 8 -10.70 -10.57 -16.93
CA ALA A 8 -10.16 -11.87 -16.59
C ALA A 8 -9.16 -11.70 -15.44
N VAL A 9 -9.33 -12.47 -14.37
CA VAL A 9 -8.36 -12.58 -13.28
C VAL A 9 -7.66 -13.91 -13.44
N LEU A 10 -6.35 -13.84 -13.66
CA LEU A 10 -5.48 -14.99 -13.79
C LEU A 10 -4.90 -15.31 -12.42
N VAL A 11 -5.16 -16.50 -11.87
CA VAL A 11 -4.53 -16.92 -10.60
C VAL A 11 -3.35 -17.82 -10.93
N VAL A 12 -2.16 -17.36 -10.55
CA VAL A 12 -0.87 -18.03 -10.75
C VAL A 12 -0.56 -18.78 -9.46
N LEU A 13 -0.70 -20.12 -9.44
CA LEU A 13 -0.47 -20.97 -8.27
C LEU A 13 0.77 -21.84 -8.48
N VAL A 14 1.69 -21.88 -7.51
CA VAL A 14 2.88 -22.75 -7.54
C VAL A 14 2.88 -23.66 -6.31
N LEU A 15 2.73 -24.97 -6.48
CA LEU A 15 2.58 -25.95 -5.38
C LEU A 15 3.71 -26.98 -5.36
N ILE A 16 4.34 -27.18 -4.19
CA ILE A 16 5.50 -28.07 -3.96
C ILE A 16 5.08 -29.49 -3.54
N ASP A 17 5.64 -30.49 -4.22
CA ASP A 17 5.80 -31.88 -3.75
C ASP A 17 7.04 -32.00 -2.85
N VAL A 18 6.93 -32.68 -1.71
CA VAL A 18 8.04 -32.92 -0.77
C VAL A 18 8.38 -34.41 -0.74
N GLY A 19 9.25 -34.81 -1.68
CA GLY A 19 10.04 -36.04 -1.59
C GLY A 19 11.03 -36.00 -0.41
N GLU A 20 11.20 -37.16 0.22
CA GLU A 20 11.83 -37.42 1.53
C GLU A 20 13.18 -36.70 1.84
N GLY A 21 13.31 -36.18 3.08
CA GLY A 21 14.62 -35.90 3.68
C GLY A 21 14.64 -34.96 4.90
N TYR A 22 14.45 -35.52 6.13
CA TYR A 22 14.86 -35.09 7.48
C TYR A 22 15.11 -33.58 7.79
N TYR A 23 14.50 -32.98 8.83
CA TYR A 23 14.98 -33.01 10.24
C TYR A 23 13.85 -32.92 11.31
N ARG A 24 14.07 -33.63 12.43
CA ARG A 24 13.17 -33.84 13.60
C ARG A 24 12.97 -32.62 14.51
N ARG A 25 11.79 -32.52 15.14
CA ARG A 25 11.64 -32.08 16.55
C ARG A 25 10.74 -33.02 17.34
N TYR A 26 11.16 -33.31 18.57
CA TYR A 26 10.48 -34.15 19.55
C TYR A 26 9.46 -33.34 20.34
N TYR A 27 8.30 -33.94 20.64
CA TYR A 27 7.45 -33.53 21.76
C TYR A 27 7.69 -34.47 22.94
N ARG A 28 7.78 -33.92 24.15
CA ARG A 28 7.52 -34.69 25.37
C ARG A 28 6.75 -33.84 26.36
N TYR A 29 5.54 -34.28 26.68
CA TYR A 29 4.73 -33.74 27.76
C TYR A 29 5.12 -34.40 29.10
N ARG A 30 5.48 -33.59 30.10
CA ARG A 30 5.33 -33.95 31.52
C ARG A 30 5.37 -32.69 32.39
N GLY A 31 4.33 -32.50 33.22
CA GLY A 31 4.34 -31.60 34.38
C GLY A 31 4.12 -30.11 34.07
N GLY A 32 2.91 -29.76 33.64
CA GLY A 32 2.53 -28.40 33.21
C GLY A 32 3.08 -27.24 34.04
N ARG A 33 3.74 -26.31 33.32
CA ARG A 33 3.87 -24.86 33.55
C ARG A 33 4.57 -24.27 32.33
N ARG A 34 3.98 -23.27 31.69
CA ARG A 34 4.60 -22.51 30.58
C ARG A 34 5.30 -21.28 31.17
N TYR A 35 6.52 -20.99 30.71
CA TYR A 35 7.14 -19.68 30.87
C TYR A 35 7.45 -19.11 29.48
N TYR A 36 7.12 -17.84 29.28
CA TYR A 36 7.55 -17.03 28.14
C TYR A 36 8.75 -16.19 28.59
N ARG A 37 9.76 -16.00 27.73
CA ARG A 37 10.84 -15.04 27.93
C ARG A 37 11.05 -14.28 26.63
N TYR A 38 10.85 -12.96 26.68
CA TYR A 38 11.36 -12.00 25.72
C TYR A 38 12.72 -11.48 26.19
N GLN A 39 13.57 -11.08 25.26
CA GLN A 39 14.90 -10.52 25.51
C GLN A 39 14.96 -9.16 24.81
N GLU A 40 15.17 -8.09 25.58
CA GLU A 40 15.55 -6.76 25.11
C GLU A 40 17.02 -6.51 25.42
N ALA A 41 17.72 -5.86 24.50
CA ALA A 41 19.09 -5.42 24.64
C ALA A 41 19.12 -3.91 24.93
N ASP A 42 19.51 -3.60 26.17
CA ASP A 42 20.48 -2.61 26.64
C ASP A 42 20.79 -1.34 25.79
N THR A 43 20.70 -0.14 26.39
CA THR A 43 21.87 0.59 26.92
C THR A 43 21.52 1.96 27.57
N ASP A 44 22.05 2.12 28.80
CA ASP A 44 22.68 3.32 29.41
C ASP A 44 21.90 4.65 29.67
N ASN A 45 22.05 5.41 30.78
CA ASN A 45 22.67 5.27 32.11
C ASN A 45 22.43 6.60 32.91
N ILE A 46 22.64 6.54 34.24
CA ILE A 46 23.04 7.60 35.20
C ILE A 46 22.01 8.18 36.21
N ARG A 47 22.06 7.55 37.41
CA ARG A 47 22.24 8.04 38.81
C ARG A 47 21.26 9.03 39.46
N GLU A 48 20.57 8.53 40.49
CA GLU A 48 20.03 9.29 41.63
C GLU A 48 21.10 9.61 42.69
N ILE A 49 21.00 10.80 43.31
CA ILE A 49 21.67 11.15 44.57
C ILE A 49 20.61 11.54 45.61
N THR A 50 20.68 10.86 46.74
CA THR A 50 19.90 11.01 47.98
C THR A 50 20.13 12.35 48.69
N VAL A 51 19.11 12.92 49.33
CA VAL A 51 19.28 14.00 50.32
C VAL A 51 18.57 13.68 51.64
N SER A 52 19.34 13.72 52.73
CA SER A 52 18.93 13.49 54.12
C SER A 52 18.55 14.82 54.82
N LYS A 53 17.61 14.75 55.77
CA LYS A 53 17.14 15.87 56.61
C LYS A 53 18.01 16.14 57.87
N CYS A 54 17.90 17.39 58.38
CA CYS A 54 17.65 17.82 59.79
C CYS A 54 18.68 18.74 60.53
N LEU A 55 18.18 19.95 60.85
CA LEU A 55 18.11 20.68 62.16
C LEU A 55 19.29 21.48 62.80
N LYS A 56 18.93 22.76 63.13
CA LYS A 56 19.18 23.61 64.33
C LYS A 56 20.24 24.75 64.34
N TRP A 57 19.76 25.92 64.82
CA TRP A 57 20.35 27.25 65.16
C TRP A 57 21.30 27.22 66.39
N PRO A 58 22.09 28.28 66.81
CA PRO A 58 21.81 29.74 66.75
C PRO A 58 22.98 30.79 66.58
N ILE A 59 22.58 32.07 66.33
CA ILE A 59 23.13 33.43 66.63
C ILE A 59 24.66 33.64 66.76
N VAL A 60 25.26 34.52 65.91
CA VAL A 60 26.34 35.47 66.31
C VAL A 60 26.39 36.75 65.40
N LYS A 61 26.35 37.91 66.07
CA LYS A 61 26.88 39.28 65.81
C LYS A 61 26.90 39.92 64.41
N TYR A 62 26.42 41.16 64.41
CA TYR A 62 26.55 42.19 63.38
C TYR A 62 28.00 42.44 62.92
N ILE A 63 28.18 42.45 61.59
CA ILE A 63 29.21 43.23 60.90
C ILE A 63 28.45 44.12 59.91
N VAL A 64 28.52 45.43 60.10
CA VAL A 64 28.07 46.41 59.11
C VAL A 64 29.18 46.52 58.08
N THR A 65 29.13 45.70 57.04
CA THR A 65 29.82 45.97 55.77
C THR A 65 28.87 46.76 54.89
N GLN A 66 29.29 47.96 54.47
CA GLN A 66 28.60 48.71 53.43
C GLN A 66 28.50 47.84 52.17
N PHE A 67 27.29 47.35 51.87
CA PHE A 67 27.00 46.78 50.57
C PHE A 67 26.90 47.95 49.58
N THR A 68 27.87 48.08 48.69
CA THR A 68 27.57 48.68 47.39
C THR A 68 26.50 47.80 46.76
N CYS A 69 25.31 48.35 46.50
CA CYS A 69 24.29 47.62 45.76
C CYS A 69 24.94 47.11 44.47
N PRO A 70 25.02 45.80 44.22
CA PRO A 70 25.35 45.33 42.88
C PRO A 70 24.34 45.97 41.94
N LYS A 71 24.81 46.50 40.81
CA LYS A 71 23.90 47.01 39.78
C LYS A 71 22.83 45.92 39.56
N PRO A 72 21.54 46.28 39.59
CA PRO A 72 20.49 45.29 39.42
C PRO A 72 20.76 44.51 38.14
N ASP A 73 20.78 43.18 38.24
CA ASP A 73 20.98 42.32 37.08
C ASP A 73 19.85 42.61 36.09
N PRO A 74 20.17 43.16 34.90
CA PRO A 74 19.17 43.57 33.93
C PRO A 74 18.33 42.39 33.40
N CYS A 75 18.78 41.16 33.61
CA CYS A 75 18.08 39.94 33.20
C CYS A 75 17.30 39.24 34.33
N ALA A 76 17.30 39.77 35.56
CA ALA A 76 16.72 39.08 36.72
C ALA A 76 15.21 38.80 36.63
N MET A 77 14.48 39.53 35.77
CA MET A 77 13.02 39.40 35.60
C MET A 77 12.60 39.16 34.14
N ILE A 78 13.54 38.82 33.25
CA ILE A 78 13.26 38.62 31.82
C ILE A 78 13.31 37.12 31.51
N ASP A 79 12.18 36.57 31.07
CA ASP A 79 12.08 35.19 30.60
C ASP A 79 12.13 35.14 29.06
N CYS A 80 13.23 34.64 28.51
CA CYS A 80 13.42 34.45 27.07
C CYS A 80 12.91 33.10 26.56
N ASN A 81 12.09 32.41 27.37
CA ASN A 81 11.66 31.03 27.16
C ASN A 81 12.87 30.08 26.98
N CYS A 82 12.61 28.84 26.56
CA CYS A 82 13.66 27.88 26.20
C CYS A 82 14.33 28.19 24.84
N ASN A 83 13.87 29.23 24.14
CA ASN A 83 14.22 29.55 22.76
C ASN A 83 15.21 30.73 22.64
N GLY A 84 15.76 31.22 23.74
CA GLY A 84 16.72 32.31 23.72
C GLY A 84 17.49 32.46 25.03
N LYS A 85 18.37 33.46 25.07
CA LYS A 85 19.14 33.81 26.27
C LYS A 85 19.06 35.31 26.50
N CYS A 86 18.88 35.73 27.75
CA CYS A 86 18.94 37.16 28.10
C CYS A 86 20.40 37.63 28.11
N VAL A 87 20.67 38.72 27.40
CA VAL A 87 21.96 39.41 27.35
C VAL A 87 21.70 40.89 27.53
N ASP A 88 22.25 41.49 28.59
CA ASP A 88 22.14 42.92 28.92
C ASP A 88 20.70 43.47 28.96
N GLY A 89 19.73 42.66 29.41
CA GLY A 89 18.33 43.06 29.54
C GLY A 89 17.49 42.86 28.28
N GLU A 90 18.02 42.18 27.25
CA GLU A 90 17.28 41.81 26.04
C GLU A 90 17.43 40.32 25.73
N CYS A 91 16.37 39.71 25.20
CA CYS A 91 16.44 38.34 24.72
C CYS A 91 17.14 38.24 23.36
N LYS A 92 18.19 37.42 23.29
CA LYS A 92 18.81 36.96 22.04
C LYS A 92 18.25 35.57 21.71
N CYS A 93 17.45 35.50 20.66
CA CYS A 93 16.74 34.29 20.27
C CYS A 93 17.64 33.31 19.51
N ASN A 94 17.38 32.02 19.68
CA ASN A 94 17.96 30.95 18.90
C ASN A 94 17.44 31.01 17.46
N THR A 95 18.16 30.38 16.53
CA THR A 95 17.76 30.26 15.12
C THR A 95 16.34 29.71 15.00
N GLY A 96 15.50 30.38 14.21
CA GLY A 96 14.09 30.01 14.02
C GLY A 96 13.10 30.68 14.97
N PHE A 97 13.55 31.55 15.90
CA PHE A 97 12.68 32.27 16.83
C PHE A 97 12.96 33.78 16.84
N HIS A 98 11.93 34.58 17.12
CA HIS A 98 12.00 36.03 17.24
C HIS A 98 11.01 36.58 18.30
N GLY A 99 10.95 37.91 18.42
CA GLY A 99 10.10 38.61 19.37
C GLY A 99 10.82 38.94 20.68
N GLN A 100 10.21 39.79 21.49
CA GLN A 100 10.82 40.34 22.72
C GLN A 100 11.21 39.25 23.73
N PHE A 101 10.50 38.12 23.71
CA PHE A 101 10.70 36.98 24.62
C PHE A 101 11.00 35.66 23.89
N CYS A 102 11.38 35.71 22.60
CA CYS A 102 11.67 34.54 21.77
C CYS A 102 10.54 33.49 21.70
N SER A 103 9.29 33.94 21.83
CA SER A 103 8.09 33.11 21.80
C SER A 103 7.54 32.90 20.40
N GLU A 104 7.96 33.69 19.42
CA GLU A 104 7.44 33.67 18.05
C GLU A 104 8.40 32.91 17.14
N THR A 105 7.87 32.09 16.24
CA THR A 105 8.66 31.31 15.27
C THR A 105 8.86 32.09 13.97
N ILE A 106 10.06 32.05 13.41
CA ILE A 106 10.36 32.59 12.07
C ILE A 106 9.93 31.53 11.04
N PRO A 107 9.01 31.86 10.10
CA PRO A 107 8.64 30.96 9.02
C PRO A 107 9.84 30.53 8.15
N ASP A 108 9.88 29.25 7.77
CA ASP A 108 10.90 28.71 6.86
C ASP A 108 10.45 28.90 5.41
N CYS A 109 10.90 30.00 4.78
CA CYS A 109 10.53 30.35 3.41
C CYS A 109 11.34 29.54 2.39
N GLN A 110 10.65 28.70 1.61
CA GLN A 110 11.27 27.86 0.59
C GLN A 110 11.06 28.40 -0.83
N ASN A 111 11.67 27.74 -1.81
CA ASN A 111 11.45 27.98 -3.25
C ASN A 111 11.70 29.44 -3.71
N GLY A 112 12.68 30.12 -3.10
CA GLY A 112 13.04 31.49 -3.46
C GLY A 112 12.08 32.55 -2.92
N ALA A 113 11.21 32.18 -1.98
CA ALA A 113 10.39 33.13 -1.24
C ALA A 113 11.23 34.01 -0.30
N ASN A 114 10.81 35.27 -0.18
CA ASN A 114 11.44 36.23 0.71
C ASN A 114 10.61 36.38 1.99
N LEU A 115 11.29 36.54 3.12
CA LEU A 115 10.63 36.82 4.40
C LEU A 115 10.25 38.31 4.47
N GLU A 116 8.98 38.60 4.70
CA GLU A 116 8.44 39.95 4.81
C GLU A 116 7.67 40.14 6.13
N ALA A 117 7.63 41.39 6.61
CA ALA A 117 6.88 41.76 7.81
C ALA A 117 5.58 42.43 7.40
N GLU A 118 4.44 41.82 7.76
CA GLU A 118 3.09 42.34 7.50
C GLU A 118 2.32 42.37 8.84
N ASP A 119 1.79 43.54 9.22
CA ASP A 119 1.09 43.75 10.50
C ASP A 119 1.86 43.26 11.75
N GLY A 120 3.20 43.37 11.72
CA GLY A 120 4.06 42.97 12.84
C GLY A 120 4.30 41.45 12.94
N LYS A 121 3.83 40.65 11.98
CA LYS A 121 4.12 39.21 11.86
C LYS A 121 5.03 38.94 10.67
N LEU A 122 5.97 38.02 10.83
CA LEU A 122 6.80 37.53 9.73
C LEU A 122 6.00 36.54 8.89
N LYS A 123 6.00 36.71 7.57
CA LYS A 123 5.38 35.81 6.58
C LYS A 123 6.30 35.64 5.38
N CYS A 124 6.13 34.54 4.65
CA CYS A 124 6.82 34.34 3.38
C CYS A 124 6.04 34.99 2.24
N ASN A 125 6.69 35.87 1.48
CA ASN A 125 6.17 36.38 0.23
C ASN A 125 6.45 35.36 -0.88
N CYS A 126 5.41 34.66 -1.29
CA CYS A 126 5.50 33.53 -2.20
C CYS A 126 5.63 33.96 -3.67
N PRO A 127 6.65 33.48 -4.40
CA PRO A 127 6.70 33.61 -5.85
C PRO A 127 5.48 32.97 -6.50
N SER A 128 5.11 33.44 -7.70
CA SER A 128 3.98 32.90 -8.46
C SER A 128 4.11 31.38 -8.64
N GLY A 129 3.08 30.63 -8.26
CA GLY A 129 3.07 29.15 -8.31
C GLY A 129 3.51 28.45 -7.02
N THR A 130 3.69 29.20 -5.92
CA THR A 130 3.92 28.65 -4.57
C THR A 130 2.92 29.21 -3.58
N PHE A 131 2.59 28.46 -2.53
CA PHE A 131 1.50 28.80 -1.60
C PHE A 131 1.78 28.30 -0.18
N GLY A 132 1.01 28.77 0.80
CA GLY A 132 1.14 28.37 2.21
C GLY A 132 2.22 29.14 2.99
N GLU A 133 2.35 28.86 4.29
CA GLU A 133 3.22 29.63 5.21
C GLU A 133 4.73 29.50 4.90
N GLY A 134 5.14 28.44 4.21
CA GLY A 134 6.53 28.21 3.76
C GLY A 134 6.75 28.30 2.25
N CYS A 135 5.74 28.74 1.47
CA CYS A 135 5.78 28.80 0.01
C CYS A 135 6.19 27.48 -0.66
N THR A 136 5.48 26.41 -0.31
CA THR A 136 5.69 25.07 -0.89
C THR A 136 4.87 24.89 -2.18
N LYS A 137 5.26 23.91 -3.00
CA LYS A 137 4.51 23.46 -4.18
C LYS A 137 3.48 22.42 -3.73
N ASP A 138 2.36 22.87 -3.18
CA ASP A 138 1.29 22.01 -2.66
C ASP A 138 0.05 22.06 -3.55
N CYS A 139 -0.30 20.92 -4.15
CA CYS A 139 -1.45 20.85 -5.05
C CYS A 139 -2.81 20.93 -4.34
N GLY A 140 -2.83 20.89 -3.00
CA GLY A 140 -4.06 20.86 -2.21
C GLY A 140 -4.84 19.55 -2.37
N PRO A 141 -6.11 19.48 -1.93
CA PRO A 141 -6.93 18.29 -2.09
C PRO A 141 -7.01 17.85 -3.55
N PRO A 142 -6.95 16.53 -3.85
CA PRO A 142 -7.13 16.03 -5.20
C PRO A 142 -8.46 16.50 -5.81
N PRO A 143 -8.51 16.84 -7.11
CA PRO A 143 -9.75 17.23 -7.78
C PRO A 143 -10.82 16.12 -7.69
N GLN A 144 -12.10 16.51 -7.66
CA GLN A 144 -13.16 15.51 -7.69
C GLN A 144 -13.27 14.90 -9.09
N GLY A 145 -13.27 13.57 -9.19
CA GLY A 145 -13.52 12.87 -10.44
C GLY A 145 -15.01 12.58 -10.67
N ILE A 146 -15.33 11.95 -11.80
CA ILE A 146 -16.72 11.60 -12.15
C ILE A 146 -17.00 10.18 -11.67
N SER A 147 -17.90 10.04 -10.69
CA SER A 147 -18.18 8.76 -10.02
C SER A 147 -16.92 8.06 -9.51
N SER A 148 -15.98 8.85 -8.99
CA SER A 148 -14.69 8.39 -8.49
C SER A 148 -14.17 9.32 -7.40
N GLN A 149 -13.39 8.78 -6.47
CA GLN A 149 -12.81 9.51 -5.35
C GLN A 149 -11.29 9.46 -5.40
N GLY A 150 -10.66 10.62 -5.14
CA GLY A 150 -9.22 10.78 -5.10
C GLY A 150 -8.71 10.98 -3.66
N ALA A 151 -7.62 10.33 -3.30
CA ALA A 151 -6.98 10.45 -1.99
C ALA A 151 -5.46 10.52 -2.10
N VAL A 152 -4.83 11.26 -1.19
CA VAL A 152 -3.37 11.26 -1.01
C VAL A 152 -2.98 10.34 0.15
N ASN A 153 -1.91 9.57 -0.02
CA ASN A 153 -1.44 8.66 1.03
C ASN A 153 -0.74 9.40 2.18
N THR A 154 0.05 10.43 1.87
CA THR A 154 0.90 11.12 2.86
C THR A 154 0.81 12.64 2.76
N SER A 155 0.86 13.19 1.56
CA SER A 155 0.87 14.64 1.33
C SER A 155 0.44 14.99 -0.10
N SER A 156 -0.15 16.16 -0.26
CA SER A 156 -0.47 16.79 -1.55
C SER A 156 0.69 17.65 -2.10
N ALA A 157 1.84 17.69 -1.41
CA ALA A 157 3.02 18.42 -1.87
C ALA A 157 3.73 17.69 -3.02
N PHE A 158 4.30 18.44 -3.96
CA PHE A 158 5.19 17.92 -4.98
C PHE A 158 6.38 17.16 -4.34
N PRO A 159 6.81 16.00 -4.87
CA PRO A 159 6.36 15.30 -6.07
C PRO A 159 5.38 14.14 -5.79
N ASN A 160 4.55 14.25 -4.74
CA ASN A 160 3.65 13.16 -4.36
C ASN A 160 2.49 12.98 -5.34
N THR A 161 1.86 11.82 -5.28
CA THR A 161 0.74 11.42 -6.13
C THR A 161 -0.56 11.27 -5.34
N ALA A 162 -1.68 11.39 -6.04
CA ALA A 162 -3.00 11.06 -5.55
C ALA A 162 -3.54 9.84 -6.30
N PHE A 163 -4.16 8.92 -5.56
CA PHE A 163 -4.75 7.69 -6.07
C PHE A 163 -6.26 7.85 -6.19
N TYR A 164 -6.82 7.35 -7.28
CA TYR A 164 -8.24 7.40 -7.58
C TYR A 164 -8.84 6.02 -7.69
N THR A 165 -10.03 5.86 -7.11
CA THR A 165 -10.86 4.67 -7.25
C THR A 165 -12.25 5.07 -7.72
N CYS A 166 -12.87 4.21 -8.54
CA CYS A 166 -14.28 4.36 -8.85
C CYS A 166 -15.13 4.18 -7.60
N ASP A 167 -16.26 4.88 -7.55
CA ASP A 167 -17.28 4.62 -6.52
C ASP A 167 -17.76 3.17 -6.61
N GLU A 168 -18.26 2.63 -5.49
CA GLU A 168 -18.76 1.26 -5.45
C GLU A 168 -19.80 1.02 -6.57
N GLY A 169 -19.62 -0.08 -7.29
CA GLY A 169 -20.45 -0.47 -8.42
C GLY A 169 -20.28 0.32 -9.72
N HIS A 170 -19.22 1.13 -9.84
CA HIS A 170 -18.86 1.82 -11.07
C HIS A 170 -17.65 1.16 -11.74
N GLU A 171 -17.58 1.25 -13.07
CA GLU A 171 -16.45 0.79 -13.88
C GLU A 171 -15.74 1.98 -14.54
N ARG A 172 -14.43 1.84 -14.71
CA ARG A 172 -13.59 2.87 -15.34
C ARG A 172 -13.94 3.04 -16.82
N VAL A 173 -13.94 4.29 -17.27
CA VAL A 173 -14.14 4.70 -18.66
C VAL A 173 -12.86 5.29 -19.24
N SER A 174 -12.23 6.22 -18.53
CA SER A 174 -11.02 6.92 -18.98
C SER A 174 -10.32 7.59 -17.79
N GLY A 175 -9.19 8.25 -18.04
CA GLY A 175 -8.42 8.95 -17.00
C GLY A 175 -7.47 8.02 -16.25
N LYS A 176 -6.64 8.59 -15.38
CA LYS A 176 -5.63 7.85 -14.60
C LYS A 176 -6.13 7.51 -13.20
N THR A 177 -5.76 6.34 -12.72
CA THR A 177 -5.91 5.92 -11.31
C THR A 177 -4.84 6.54 -10.41
N GLU A 178 -3.81 7.14 -10.98
CA GLU A 178 -2.78 7.88 -10.27
C GLU A 178 -2.45 9.17 -11.02
N ILE A 179 -2.52 10.31 -10.32
CA ILE A 179 -2.14 11.62 -10.84
C ILE A 179 -1.05 12.24 -9.98
N SER A 180 -0.09 12.90 -10.61
CA SER A 180 1.02 13.55 -9.91
C SER A 180 0.66 14.98 -9.53
N CYS A 181 1.12 15.41 -8.36
CA CYS A 181 1.25 16.83 -8.08
C CYS A 181 2.44 17.34 -8.92
N LEU A 182 2.21 18.32 -9.78
CA LEU A 182 3.23 18.84 -10.70
C LEU A 182 4.06 19.94 -10.05
N GLU A 183 5.21 20.25 -10.64
CA GLU A 183 6.07 21.36 -10.20
C GLU A 183 5.39 22.74 -10.25
N SER A 184 4.26 22.85 -10.95
CA SER A 184 3.42 24.04 -10.98
C SER A 184 2.53 24.20 -9.74
N GLY A 185 2.48 23.20 -8.85
CA GLY A 185 1.53 23.14 -7.75
C GLY A 185 0.09 22.88 -8.24
N GLN A 186 -0.06 22.22 -9.39
CA GLN A 186 -1.35 21.73 -9.90
C GLN A 186 -1.29 20.22 -10.08
N TRP A 187 -2.42 19.55 -9.84
CA TRP A 187 -2.59 18.15 -10.20
C TRP A 187 -2.59 17.96 -11.71
N GLU A 188 -2.09 16.81 -12.19
CA GLU A 188 -2.35 16.40 -13.57
C GLU A 188 -3.86 16.40 -13.85
N SER A 189 -4.24 16.81 -15.07
CA SER A 189 -5.65 17.01 -15.43
C SER A 189 -6.39 15.74 -15.84
N ASP A 190 -5.70 14.60 -15.98
CA ASP A 190 -6.27 13.34 -16.49
C ASP A 190 -6.91 12.53 -15.36
N VAL A 191 -7.91 13.12 -14.70
CA VAL A 191 -8.61 12.56 -13.55
C VAL A 191 -9.47 11.37 -13.97
N LEU A 192 -9.57 10.35 -13.10
CA LEU A 192 -10.38 9.17 -13.31
C LEU A 192 -11.86 9.52 -13.59
N ILE A 193 -12.42 8.87 -14.62
CA ILE A 193 -13.84 8.97 -14.99
C ILE A 193 -14.42 7.56 -14.98
N CYS A 194 -15.50 7.38 -14.22
CA CYS A 194 -16.22 6.13 -14.10
C CYS A 194 -17.70 6.29 -14.51
N LYS A 195 -18.35 5.16 -14.79
CA LYS A 195 -19.79 5.06 -15.07
C LYS A 195 -20.37 3.88 -14.29
N PRO A 196 -21.69 3.80 -14.06
CA PRO A 196 -22.30 2.62 -13.47
C PRO A 196 -21.91 1.36 -14.26
N SER A 197 -21.40 0.35 -13.55
CA SER A 197 -21.12 -0.96 -14.15
C SER A 197 -22.44 -1.61 -14.57
N ALA A 198 -22.40 -2.37 -15.66
CA ALA A 198 -23.57 -3.15 -16.08
C ALA A 198 -23.93 -4.23 -15.06
N ASP A 199 -22.92 -4.74 -14.33
CA ASP A 199 -23.03 -5.88 -13.42
C ASP A 199 -22.09 -5.74 -12.21
N PRO A 200 -22.26 -4.71 -11.35
CA PRO A 200 -21.33 -4.39 -10.27
C PRO A 200 -21.16 -5.53 -9.25
N ASP A 201 -22.25 -6.23 -8.96
CA ASP A 201 -22.26 -7.35 -8.01
C ASP A 201 -21.44 -8.54 -8.53
N ASN A 202 -21.41 -8.75 -9.84
CA ASN A 202 -20.74 -9.92 -10.43
C ASN A 202 -19.22 -9.83 -10.31
N PHE A 203 -18.64 -8.65 -10.54
CA PHE A 203 -17.19 -8.46 -10.36
C PHE A 203 -16.79 -8.61 -8.89
N SER A 204 -17.59 -8.05 -7.97
CA SER A 204 -17.39 -8.23 -6.53
C SER A 204 -17.45 -9.70 -6.11
N LYS A 205 -18.45 -10.45 -6.60
CA LYS A 205 -18.55 -11.91 -6.37
C LYS A 205 -17.32 -12.65 -6.87
N MET A 206 -16.83 -12.33 -8.07
CA MET A 206 -15.65 -12.97 -8.65
C MET A 206 -14.39 -12.75 -7.80
N LYS A 207 -14.05 -11.49 -7.47
CA LYS A 207 -12.83 -11.19 -6.69
C LYS A 207 -12.88 -11.79 -5.29
N ASN A 208 -14.05 -11.77 -4.65
CA ASN A 208 -14.24 -12.41 -3.34
C ASN A 208 -14.11 -13.93 -3.44
N ALA A 209 -14.73 -14.57 -4.44
CA ALA A 209 -14.60 -16.01 -4.64
C ALA A 209 -13.15 -16.45 -4.87
N ILE A 210 -12.36 -15.65 -5.60
CA ILE A 210 -10.93 -15.92 -5.81
C ILE A 210 -10.15 -15.79 -4.49
N ALA A 211 -10.34 -14.70 -3.75
CA ALA A 211 -9.65 -14.49 -2.48
C ALA A 211 -10.03 -15.55 -1.43
N ASP A 212 -11.30 -15.95 -1.40
CA ASP A 212 -11.82 -16.98 -0.51
C ASP A 212 -11.30 -18.36 -0.90
N PHE A 213 -11.23 -18.68 -2.20
CA PHE A 213 -10.60 -19.91 -2.68
C PHE A 213 -9.12 -19.99 -2.29
N ILE A 214 -8.35 -18.92 -2.51
CA ILE A 214 -6.92 -18.88 -2.16
C ILE A 214 -6.73 -19.10 -0.66
N SER A 215 -7.49 -18.36 0.17
CA SER A 215 -7.35 -18.41 1.63
C SER A 215 -7.86 -19.70 2.28
N SER A 216 -8.81 -20.40 1.64
CA SER A 216 -9.37 -21.65 2.17
C SER A 216 -8.66 -22.91 1.65
N SER A 217 -8.06 -22.85 0.46
CA SER A 217 -7.51 -24.03 -0.22
C SER A 217 -5.99 -24.16 -0.08
N PHE A 218 -5.28 -23.07 0.21
CA PHE A 218 -3.82 -23.04 0.21
C PHE A 218 -3.25 -22.34 1.44
N GLU A 219 -2.12 -22.84 1.95
CA GLU A 219 -1.26 -22.08 2.85
C GLU A 219 -0.23 -21.29 2.01
N VAL A 220 -0.52 -19.99 1.84
CA VAL A 220 0.37 -19.06 1.13
C VAL A 220 1.57 -18.75 2.00
N SER A 221 2.72 -19.31 1.64
CA SER A 221 3.96 -19.21 2.42
C SER A 221 5.19 -19.48 1.54
N PRO A 222 6.40 -19.06 1.96
CA PRO A 222 7.61 -19.29 1.18
C PRO A 222 7.90 -20.77 0.89
N THR A 223 7.36 -21.66 1.72
CA THR A 223 7.62 -23.11 1.70
C THR A 223 6.52 -23.94 1.06
N GLU A 224 5.36 -23.36 0.76
CA GLU A 224 4.22 -24.11 0.25
C GLU A 224 3.67 -23.50 -1.04
N VAL A 225 2.83 -22.46 -0.98
CA VAL A 225 2.27 -21.82 -2.18
C VAL A 225 2.71 -20.38 -2.33
N ASN A 226 3.22 -20.05 -3.51
CA ASN A 226 3.33 -18.67 -3.97
C ASN A 226 2.15 -18.38 -4.90
N VAL A 227 1.52 -17.22 -4.72
CA VAL A 227 0.37 -16.80 -5.51
C VAL A 227 0.61 -15.42 -6.09
N GLY A 228 0.23 -15.27 -7.36
CA GLY A 228 0.21 -14.01 -8.07
C GLY A 228 -1.10 -13.87 -8.85
N PHE A 229 -1.38 -12.66 -9.31
CA PHE A 229 -2.49 -12.43 -10.21
C PHE A 229 -2.17 -11.44 -11.33
N VAL A 230 -2.87 -11.63 -12.46
CA VAL A 230 -2.93 -10.65 -13.55
C VAL A 230 -4.39 -10.35 -13.81
N ALA A 231 -4.81 -9.12 -13.56
CA ALA A 231 -6.12 -8.60 -13.93
C ALA A 231 -5.96 -7.72 -15.17
N PHE A 232 -6.73 -7.97 -16.23
CA PHE A 232 -6.52 -7.28 -17.49
C PHE A 232 -7.82 -6.98 -18.26
N SER A 233 -7.80 -5.86 -18.97
CA SER A 233 -8.86 -5.38 -19.88
C SER A 233 -8.24 -4.84 -21.18
N SER A 234 -9.02 -4.10 -21.98
CA SER A 234 -8.51 -3.42 -23.17
C SER A 234 -7.57 -2.25 -22.84
N ASP A 235 -7.74 -1.64 -21.66
CA ASP A 235 -7.18 -0.32 -21.35
C ASP A 235 -6.17 -0.35 -20.20
N LEU A 236 -6.21 -1.40 -19.36
CA LEU A 236 -5.31 -1.55 -18.23
C LEU A 236 -4.94 -2.99 -17.94
N THR A 237 -3.79 -3.13 -17.30
CA THR A 237 -3.33 -4.36 -16.68
C THR A 237 -2.87 -4.01 -15.27
N GLU A 238 -3.34 -4.78 -14.31
CA GLU A 238 -2.82 -4.80 -12.96
C GLU A 238 -2.21 -6.17 -12.70
N THR A 239 -0.91 -6.18 -12.38
CA THR A 239 -0.16 -7.39 -12.14
C THR A 239 0.40 -7.37 -10.73
N LYS A 240 0.01 -8.35 -9.93
CA LYS A 240 0.72 -8.71 -8.70
C LYS A 240 1.52 -9.97 -8.93
N PHE A 241 2.83 -9.82 -8.97
CA PHE A 241 3.74 -10.94 -9.16
C PHE A 241 3.66 -11.93 -8.00
N LEU A 242 4.05 -13.18 -8.29
CA LEU A 242 4.16 -14.28 -7.32
C LEU A 242 4.74 -13.82 -5.97
N SER A 243 3.93 -13.97 -4.92
CA SER A 243 4.25 -13.62 -3.55
C SER A 243 3.86 -14.75 -2.60
N SER A 244 4.54 -14.80 -1.46
CA SER A 244 4.26 -15.71 -0.34
C SER A 244 3.63 -14.98 0.86
N ASP A 245 3.22 -13.71 0.70
CA ASP A 245 2.57 -12.92 1.74
C ASP A 245 1.06 -12.75 1.45
N PRO A 246 0.19 -13.54 2.11
CA PRO A 246 -1.25 -13.41 1.93
C PRO A 246 -1.82 -12.09 2.44
N ASN A 247 -1.12 -11.41 3.38
CA ASN A 247 -1.61 -10.14 3.94
C ASN A 247 -1.50 -8.98 2.96
N GLN A 248 -0.66 -9.10 1.92
CA GLN A 248 -0.61 -8.15 0.83
C GLN A 248 -1.51 -8.60 -0.33
N LEU A 249 -1.43 -9.88 -0.69
CA LEU A 249 -2.12 -10.40 -1.87
C LEU A 249 -3.66 -10.35 -1.77
N LEU A 250 -4.23 -10.79 -0.64
CA LEU A 250 -5.69 -10.92 -0.54
C LEU A 250 -6.42 -9.57 -0.50
N PRO A 251 -5.90 -8.53 0.18
CA PRO A 251 -6.42 -7.17 0.03
C PRO A 251 -6.32 -6.66 -1.40
N ASP A 252 -5.16 -6.81 -2.06
CA ASP A 252 -4.97 -6.34 -3.45
C ASP A 252 -6.03 -6.95 -4.41
N ILE A 253 -6.30 -8.26 -4.30
CA ILE A 253 -7.36 -8.92 -5.09
C ILE A 253 -8.74 -8.31 -4.80
N ARG A 254 -9.05 -8.07 -3.51
CA ARG A 254 -10.34 -7.52 -3.10
C ARG A 254 -10.50 -6.04 -3.45
N ASP A 255 -9.40 -5.32 -3.61
CA ASP A 255 -9.38 -3.90 -3.97
C ASP A 255 -9.35 -3.66 -5.49
N LEU A 256 -9.21 -4.73 -6.29
CA LEU A 256 -9.34 -4.66 -7.73
C LEU A 256 -10.59 -3.87 -8.14
N MET A 257 -10.38 -2.98 -9.10
CA MET A 257 -11.40 -2.14 -9.70
C MET A 257 -11.91 -2.78 -10.99
N GLN A 258 -13.22 -2.67 -11.24
CA GLN A 258 -13.78 -3.17 -12.49
C GLN A 258 -13.39 -2.23 -13.63
N GLU A 259 -12.60 -2.76 -14.55
CA GLU A 259 -12.31 -2.09 -15.81
C GLU A 259 -13.37 -2.45 -16.84
N GLY A 260 -13.85 -1.44 -17.58
CA GLY A 260 -14.63 -1.69 -18.77
C GLY A 260 -13.79 -2.35 -19.88
N GLY A 261 -14.47 -2.82 -20.92
CA GLY A 261 -13.78 -3.31 -22.13
C GLY A 261 -13.32 -4.77 -22.06
N SER A 262 -12.78 -5.27 -23.16
CA SER A 262 -12.57 -6.70 -23.39
C SER A 262 -11.11 -7.11 -23.21
N GLY A 263 -10.85 -8.25 -22.56
CA GLY A 263 -9.49 -8.71 -22.26
C GLY A 263 -8.81 -9.44 -23.43
N ASN A 264 -7.50 -9.20 -23.59
CA ASN A 264 -6.66 -10.00 -24.48
C ASN A 264 -6.02 -11.15 -23.70
N PHE A 265 -6.56 -12.37 -23.84
CA PHE A 265 -6.07 -13.53 -23.08
C PHE A 265 -4.62 -13.88 -23.41
N ALA A 266 -4.16 -13.58 -24.63
CA ALA A 266 -2.78 -13.88 -25.02
C ALA A 266 -1.78 -13.06 -24.20
N PHE A 267 -2.13 -11.81 -23.91
CA PHE A 267 -1.33 -10.92 -23.09
C PHE A 267 -1.28 -11.41 -21.63
N GLY A 268 -2.44 -11.68 -21.02
CA GLY A 268 -2.48 -12.19 -19.64
C GLY A 268 -1.70 -13.49 -19.45
N ILE A 269 -1.82 -14.43 -20.39
CA ILE A 269 -1.04 -15.69 -20.35
C ILE A 269 0.46 -15.39 -20.48
N SER A 270 0.88 -14.46 -21.35
CA SER A 270 2.28 -14.07 -21.50
C SER A 270 2.85 -13.52 -20.19
N GLU A 271 2.14 -12.59 -19.54
CA GLU A 271 2.56 -12.00 -18.26
C GLU A 271 2.76 -13.07 -17.18
N ALA A 272 1.86 -14.05 -17.09
CA ALA A 272 2.04 -15.15 -16.14
C ALA A 272 3.20 -16.08 -16.51
N VAL A 273 3.41 -16.37 -17.79
CA VAL A 273 4.57 -17.16 -18.24
C VAL A 273 5.87 -16.47 -17.84
N ASP A 274 5.97 -15.16 -18.04
CA ASP A 274 7.13 -14.36 -17.65
C ASP A 274 7.30 -14.34 -16.12
N ASP A 275 6.20 -14.21 -15.37
CA ASP A 275 6.21 -14.25 -13.90
C ASP A 275 6.70 -15.61 -13.36
N PHE A 276 6.18 -16.71 -13.91
CA PHE A 276 6.65 -18.07 -13.60
C PHE A 276 8.13 -18.26 -13.96
N GLY A 277 8.59 -17.74 -15.10
CA GLY A 277 9.98 -17.85 -15.50
C GLY A 277 10.93 -17.07 -14.57
N ALA A 278 10.48 -15.92 -14.05
CA ALA A 278 11.28 -15.05 -13.20
C ALA A 278 11.26 -15.46 -11.71
N ARG A 279 10.12 -15.91 -11.21
CA ARG A 279 9.85 -16.11 -9.76
C ARG A 279 9.27 -17.48 -9.41
N GLY A 280 9.03 -18.33 -10.40
CA GLY A 280 8.68 -19.74 -10.18
C GLY A 280 9.82 -20.51 -9.54
N ARG A 281 9.48 -21.60 -8.84
CA ARG A 281 10.46 -22.44 -8.14
C ARG A 281 10.90 -23.61 -9.03
N PRO A 282 12.21 -23.88 -9.16
CA PRO A 282 12.68 -25.03 -9.92
C PRO A 282 12.14 -26.34 -9.38
N GLY A 283 11.66 -27.22 -10.27
CA GLY A 283 11.13 -28.54 -9.89
C GLY A 283 9.72 -28.52 -9.29
N VAL A 284 9.03 -27.39 -9.35
CA VAL A 284 7.70 -27.19 -8.79
C VAL A 284 6.71 -26.91 -9.92
N SER A 285 5.53 -27.53 -9.86
CA SER A 285 4.49 -27.34 -10.88
C SER A 285 3.92 -25.93 -10.84
N ASN A 286 3.84 -25.30 -12.01
CA ASN A 286 3.20 -24.01 -12.21
C ASN A 286 1.78 -24.23 -12.71
N VAL A 287 0.78 -23.65 -12.05
CA VAL A 287 -0.63 -23.78 -12.39
C VAL A 287 -1.22 -22.40 -12.70
N LEU A 288 -1.89 -22.30 -13.83
CA LEU A 288 -2.53 -21.09 -14.30
C LEU A 288 -4.05 -21.30 -14.37
N ILE A 289 -4.82 -20.50 -13.65
CA ILE A 289 -6.29 -20.52 -13.70
C ILE A 289 -6.77 -19.24 -14.39
N LEU A 290 -7.35 -19.38 -15.59
CA LEU A 290 -7.94 -18.28 -16.34
C LEU A 290 -9.45 -18.22 -16.11
N LEU A 291 -9.93 -17.16 -15.47
CA LEU A 291 -11.36 -16.88 -15.32
C LEU A 291 -11.79 -15.83 -16.34
N SER A 292 -12.93 -16.02 -17.03
CA SER A 292 -13.52 -14.97 -17.86
C SER A 292 -15.02 -15.15 -18.06
N GLY A 293 -15.75 -14.05 -18.18
CA GLY A 293 -17.15 -14.06 -18.63
C GLY A 293 -17.34 -13.59 -20.08
N GLY A 294 -16.25 -13.41 -20.82
CA GLY A 294 -16.25 -12.94 -22.20
C GLY A 294 -15.33 -13.75 -23.12
N LYS A 295 -15.19 -13.26 -24.35
CA LYS A 295 -14.26 -13.79 -25.35
C LYS A 295 -13.00 -12.93 -25.41
N SER A 296 -11.86 -13.54 -25.72
CA SER A 296 -10.61 -12.82 -26.00
C SER A 296 -10.74 -11.87 -27.19
N THR A 297 -10.07 -10.72 -27.13
CA THR A 297 -9.80 -9.88 -28.32
C THR A 297 -8.58 -10.31 -29.11
N GLY A 298 -7.72 -11.16 -28.52
CA GLY A 298 -6.48 -11.63 -29.13
C GLY A 298 -6.57 -13.05 -29.66
N SER A 299 -5.41 -13.65 -29.94
CA SER A 299 -5.29 -15.05 -30.36
C SER A 299 -4.42 -15.82 -29.34
N PRO A 300 -5.02 -16.31 -28.24
CA PRO A 300 -4.29 -16.88 -27.11
C PRO A 300 -3.69 -18.26 -27.37
N GLN A 301 -4.11 -18.95 -28.43
CA GLN A 301 -3.76 -20.35 -28.66
C GLN A 301 -2.24 -20.60 -28.77
N ALA A 302 -1.51 -19.71 -29.45
CA ALA A 302 -0.07 -19.85 -29.61
C ALA A 302 0.67 -19.75 -28.27
N ILE A 303 0.36 -18.73 -27.46
CA ILE A 303 1.01 -18.53 -26.16
C ILE A 303 0.54 -19.56 -25.12
N ALA A 304 -0.72 -20.01 -25.18
CA ALA A 304 -1.21 -21.12 -24.36
C ALA A 304 -0.43 -22.41 -24.67
N ASN A 305 -0.16 -22.70 -25.94
CA ASN A 305 0.65 -23.87 -26.31
C ASN A 305 2.11 -23.75 -25.85
N ILE A 306 2.68 -22.55 -25.88
CA ILE A 306 4.02 -22.29 -25.30
C ILE A 306 4.01 -22.53 -23.80
N ALA A 307 3.02 -22.01 -23.08
CA ALA A 307 2.87 -22.20 -21.64
C ALA A 307 2.73 -23.70 -21.28
N LYS A 308 1.86 -24.43 -21.99
CA LYS A 308 1.69 -25.89 -21.83
C LYS A 308 2.99 -26.65 -22.08
N ALA A 309 3.73 -26.29 -23.14
CA ALA A 309 5.02 -26.90 -23.45
C ALA A 309 6.10 -26.59 -22.41
N ALA A 310 5.98 -25.48 -21.68
CA ALA A 310 6.82 -25.12 -20.54
C ALA A 310 6.44 -25.84 -19.23
N GLY A 311 5.46 -26.74 -19.27
CA GLY A 311 5.00 -27.49 -18.09
C GLY A 311 4.03 -26.72 -17.19
N ILE A 312 3.45 -25.61 -17.68
CA ILE A 312 2.41 -24.88 -16.96
C ILE A 312 1.07 -25.59 -17.18
N ASP A 313 0.38 -25.93 -16.09
CA ASP A 313 -0.93 -26.56 -16.14
C ASP A 313 -2.04 -25.52 -16.15
N ILE A 314 -2.81 -25.47 -17.24
CA ILE A 314 -3.79 -24.42 -17.49
C ILE A 314 -5.21 -24.95 -17.26
N PHE A 315 -5.92 -24.31 -16.33
CA PHE A 315 -7.34 -24.45 -16.10
C PHE A 315 -8.08 -23.21 -16.59
N THR A 316 -9.28 -23.39 -17.11
CA THR A 316 -10.12 -22.28 -17.57
C THR A 316 -11.51 -22.36 -16.94
N ILE A 317 -12.03 -21.23 -16.49
CA ILE A 317 -13.39 -21.11 -15.94
C ILE A 317 -14.13 -20.04 -16.72
N GLY A 318 -15.04 -20.47 -17.57
CA GLY A 318 -15.95 -19.60 -18.32
C GLY A 318 -17.23 -19.32 -17.54
N ILE A 319 -17.62 -18.05 -17.42
CA ILE A 319 -18.80 -17.62 -16.66
C ILE A 319 -19.86 -17.03 -17.59
N GLY A 320 -21.04 -17.64 -17.61
CA GLY A 320 -22.20 -17.13 -18.34
C GLY A 320 -22.12 -17.25 -19.87
N PRO A 321 -23.07 -16.61 -20.58
CA PRO A 321 -23.27 -16.84 -22.02
C PRO A 321 -22.32 -16.05 -22.93
N GLY A 322 -21.52 -15.12 -22.39
CA GLY A 322 -20.61 -14.27 -23.16
C GLY A 322 -19.30 -14.95 -23.55
N VAL A 323 -19.02 -16.13 -22.99
CA VAL A 323 -17.77 -16.87 -23.15
C VAL A 323 -17.74 -17.67 -24.46
N ASP A 324 -16.59 -17.65 -25.13
CA ASP A 324 -16.28 -18.58 -26.20
C ASP A 324 -15.78 -19.90 -25.60
N ARG A 325 -16.66 -20.90 -25.52
CA ARG A 325 -16.34 -22.19 -24.90
C ARG A 325 -15.24 -22.95 -25.64
N VAL A 326 -15.16 -22.81 -26.97
CA VAL A 326 -14.13 -23.49 -27.77
C VAL A 326 -12.76 -22.89 -27.45
N GLU A 327 -12.68 -21.55 -27.41
CA GLU A 327 -11.44 -20.85 -27.02
C GLU A 327 -10.96 -21.27 -25.62
N MET A 328 -11.86 -21.35 -24.64
CA MET A 328 -11.51 -21.76 -23.27
C MET A 328 -11.02 -23.22 -23.19
N ILE A 329 -11.60 -24.12 -23.99
CA ILE A 329 -11.16 -25.52 -24.10
C ILE A 329 -9.78 -25.62 -24.77
N ASP A 330 -9.55 -24.85 -25.84
CA ASP A 330 -8.28 -24.86 -26.57
C ASP A 330 -7.11 -24.27 -25.76
N ILE A 331 -7.40 -23.31 -24.88
CA ILE A 331 -6.42 -22.72 -23.96
C ILE A 331 -6.04 -23.71 -22.85
N ALA A 332 -7.01 -24.44 -22.30
CA ALA A 332 -6.77 -25.40 -21.21
C ALA A 332 -5.74 -26.47 -21.58
N SER A 333 -5.06 -27.02 -20.58
CA SER A 333 -4.09 -28.11 -20.76
C SER A 333 -4.74 -29.41 -21.23
N ASP A 334 -5.98 -29.64 -20.81
CA ASP A 334 -6.83 -30.74 -21.26
C ASP A 334 -8.28 -30.25 -21.34
N PRO A 335 -9.12 -30.74 -22.26
CA PRO A 335 -10.53 -30.34 -22.33
C PRO A 335 -11.30 -30.53 -21.01
N SER A 336 -10.92 -31.51 -20.20
CA SER A 336 -11.48 -31.74 -18.86
C SER A 336 -11.04 -30.72 -17.82
N LYS A 337 -10.11 -29.80 -18.13
CA LYS A 337 -9.67 -28.68 -17.28
C LYS A 337 -10.36 -27.36 -17.62
N ALA A 338 -11.23 -27.37 -18.63
CA ALA A 338 -12.18 -26.30 -18.87
C ALA A 338 -13.47 -26.53 -18.06
N ARG A 339 -13.92 -25.50 -17.35
CA ARG A 339 -15.16 -25.47 -16.57
C ARG A 339 -16.01 -24.30 -17.03
N PHE A 340 -17.31 -24.49 -16.94
CA PHE A 340 -18.27 -23.47 -17.32
C PHE A 340 -19.38 -23.41 -16.29
N VAL A 341 -19.65 -22.21 -15.81
CA VAL A 341 -20.73 -21.92 -14.87
C VAL A 341 -21.69 -20.93 -15.51
N ASP A 342 -22.94 -20.94 -15.07
CA ASP A 342 -23.94 -20.02 -15.63
C ASP A 342 -23.91 -18.66 -14.91
N THR A 343 -23.56 -18.65 -13.62
CA THR A 343 -23.59 -17.46 -12.77
C THR A 343 -22.30 -17.24 -11.98
N PHE A 344 -22.12 -16.01 -11.49
CA PHE A 344 -20.97 -15.61 -10.66
C PHE A 344 -20.97 -16.22 -9.27
N ASP A 345 -22.12 -16.65 -8.78
CA ASP A 345 -22.28 -17.29 -7.47
C ASP A 345 -21.64 -18.69 -7.42
N GLU A 346 -21.44 -19.32 -8.59
CA GLU A 346 -20.89 -20.67 -8.73
C GLU A 346 -19.34 -20.69 -8.83
N ILE A 347 -18.68 -19.53 -8.87
CA ILE A 347 -17.22 -19.44 -9.11
C ILE A 347 -16.43 -20.17 -8.02
N LEU A 348 -16.80 -19.98 -6.76
CA LEU A 348 -16.08 -20.61 -5.65
C LEU A 348 -16.18 -22.14 -5.71
N GLU A 349 -17.37 -22.67 -6.03
CA GLU A 349 -17.59 -24.11 -6.22
C GLU A 349 -16.82 -24.62 -7.45
N ALA A 350 -16.83 -23.88 -8.55
CA ALA A 350 -16.07 -24.23 -9.74
C ALA A 350 -14.57 -24.31 -9.46
N LEU A 351 -14.03 -23.34 -8.72
CA LEU A 351 -12.62 -23.30 -8.28
C LEU A 351 -12.28 -24.46 -7.35
N ALA A 352 -13.14 -24.75 -6.36
CA ALA A 352 -12.94 -25.86 -5.42
C ALA A 352 -12.96 -27.24 -6.11
N ASN A 353 -13.73 -27.37 -7.19
CA ASN A 353 -13.80 -28.58 -8.01
C ASN A 353 -12.75 -28.62 -9.14
N VAL A 354 -11.89 -27.60 -9.23
CA VAL A 354 -10.66 -27.75 -9.99
C VAL A 354 -9.77 -28.66 -9.17
N ASP A 355 -9.41 -29.83 -9.71
CA ASP A 355 -8.45 -30.79 -9.12
C ASP A 355 -7.02 -30.21 -9.04
N VAL A 356 -6.86 -28.93 -8.68
CA VAL A 356 -5.58 -28.31 -8.37
C VAL A 356 -4.93 -29.15 -7.27
N ILE A 357 -5.64 -29.37 -6.16
CA ILE A 357 -5.12 -30.11 -5.00
C ILE A 357 -4.77 -31.58 -5.34
N ASN A 358 -5.60 -32.28 -6.12
CA ASN A 358 -5.41 -33.70 -6.42
C ASN A 358 -4.36 -33.97 -7.52
N ASN A 359 -4.12 -33.03 -8.44
CA ASN A 359 -3.07 -33.14 -9.46
C ASN A 359 -1.70 -32.63 -8.98
N LEU A 360 -1.62 -32.06 -7.77
CA LEU A 360 -0.38 -31.49 -7.22
C LEU A 360 0.32 -32.40 -6.20
N CYS A 361 -0.31 -33.53 -5.84
CA CYS A 361 0.28 -34.56 -4.99
C CYS A 361 0.63 -35.85 -5.77
N GLN A 362 0.93 -35.76 -7.07
CA GLN A 362 1.35 -36.90 -7.90
C GLN A 362 2.82 -36.86 -8.28
#